data_AF-A0A8T7GJ20-F1
#
_entry.id   AF-A0A8T7GJ20-F1
#
_cell.length_a   1.000
_cell.length_b   1.000
_cell.length_c   1.000
_cell.angle_alpha   90.00
_cell.angle_beta   90.00
_cell.angle_gamma   90.00
#
_symmetry.space_group_name_H-M   'P 1'
#
loop_
_entity.id
_entity.type
_entity.pdbx_description
1 polymer ?
#
loop_
_entity_poly.entity_id
_entity_poly.type
_entity_poly.pdbx_seq_one_letter_code
_entity_poly.pdbx_strand_id
1 'polypeptide(L)'
;MQSIVIGLITITLSMSLVNGLQVSILSQELPSDQNQLQELLSKNLDYVHKADISTSTMTVLLNGISLNQSDFILLYDSTPFASKGHVATNLPCDTDNPYNPLFNFLVGRAPDLFVMPLGYIEQISNPGKMCVYHGQFGFGDPVTDVVLKYVGDDPITLGGPHSVVISTHEYYKPSTESLQELQHNDTSH
;
A
#
# COMPACT_ATOMS: atom_id res chain seq x y z
N MET A 1 -32.73 39.73 -30.79
CA MET A 1 -32.33 39.48 -29.38
C MET A 1 -31.87 38.03 -29.32
N GLN A 2 -30.64 37.64 -28.97
CA GLN A 2 -29.54 38.28 -28.27
C GLN A 2 -28.26 37.58 -28.79
N SER A 3 -27.25 38.35 -29.20
CA SER A 3 -25.91 37.80 -29.49
C SER A 3 -25.11 37.79 -28.19
N ILE A 4 -24.59 36.63 -27.78
CA ILE A 4 -23.68 36.51 -26.63
C ILE A 4 -22.25 36.63 -27.13
N VAL A 5 -21.54 37.64 -26.63
CA VAL A 5 -20.13 37.92 -26.87
C VAL A 5 -19.32 37.09 -25.87
N ILE A 6 -18.42 36.23 -26.36
CA ILE A 6 -17.44 35.53 -25.52
C ILE A 6 -16.15 36.33 -25.57
N GLY A 7 -15.81 36.99 -24.46
CA GLY A 7 -14.58 37.77 -24.32
C GLY A 7 -13.36 36.85 -24.12
N LEU A 8 -12.32 37.06 -24.92
CA LEU A 8 -10.98 36.52 -24.67
C LEU A 8 -10.33 37.32 -23.54
N ILE A 9 -9.97 36.66 -22.44
CA ILE A 9 -9.06 37.22 -21.43
C ILE A 9 -7.66 36.68 -21.73
N THR A 10 -6.81 37.53 -22.30
CA THR A 10 -5.38 37.24 -22.50
C THR A 10 -4.59 37.66 -21.26
N ILE A 11 -4.13 36.68 -20.46
CA ILE A 11 -3.16 36.91 -19.39
C ILE A 11 -1.77 36.81 -20.01
N THR A 12 -1.08 37.93 -20.15
CA THR A 12 0.33 37.98 -20.56
C THR A 12 1.23 37.81 -19.34
N LEU A 13 1.91 36.66 -19.21
CA LEU A 13 2.98 36.46 -18.25
C LEU A 13 4.33 36.70 -18.95
N SER A 14 5.04 37.76 -18.56
CA SER A 14 6.39 38.06 -19.06
C SER A 14 7.44 37.19 -18.34
N MET A 15 8.16 36.35 -19.10
CA MET A 15 9.34 35.63 -18.60
C MET A 15 10.60 36.48 -18.75
N SER A 16 11.30 36.72 -17.64
CA SER A 16 12.72 37.06 -17.61
C SER A 16 13.55 35.77 -17.50
N LEU A 17 14.56 35.65 -18.38
CA LEU A 17 15.45 34.49 -18.51
C LEU A 17 16.33 34.28 -17.26
N VAL A 18 16.40 33.03 -16.79
CA VAL A 18 17.57 32.48 -16.11
C VAL A 18 17.87 31.10 -16.70
N ASN A 19 19.14 30.87 -17.02
CA ASN A 19 19.63 29.85 -17.94
C ASN A 19 19.47 28.40 -17.44
N GLY A 20 19.08 27.51 -18.36
CA GLY A 20 19.51 26.10 -18.34
C GLY A 20 18.57 25.09 -17.70
N LEU A 21 17.36 24.91 -18.26
CA LEU A 21 16.65 23.62 -18.25
C LEU A 21 15.65 23.64 -19.43
N GLN A 22 15.93 22.88 -20.50
CA GLN A 22 14.95 22.68 -21.57
C GLN A 22 13.98 21.58 -21.13
N VAL A 23 12.94 21.98 -20.37
CA VAL A 23 11.75 21.15 -20.21
C VAL A 23 10.90 21.41 -21.45
N SER A 24 10.86 20.45 -22.37
CA SER A 24 9.82 20.47 -23.41
C SER A 24 8.50 20.13 -22.73
N ILE A 25 7.83 21.13 -22.18
CA ILE A 25 6.42 21.00 -21.84
C ILE A 25 5.71 20.92 -23.18
N LEU A 26 5.46 19.70 -23.65
CA LEU A 26 4.40 19.46 -24.61
C LEU A 26 3.13 20.03 -23.98
N SER A 27 2.66 21.15 -24.49
CA SER A 27 1.32 21.67 -24.23
C SER A 27 0.32 20.66 -24.76
N GLN A 28 0.06 19.61 -23.99
CA GLN A 28 -1.15 18.82 -24.18
C GLN A 28 -2.30 19.68 -23.67
N GLU A 29 -3.15 20.04 -24.62
CA GLU A 29 -4.40 20.74 -24.36
C GLU A 29 -5.24 19.86 -23.42
N LEU A 30 -5.51 20.34 -22.21
CA LEU A 30 -6.29 19.60 -21.23
C LEU A 30 -7.72 19.46 -21.78
N PRO A 31 -8.25 18.23 -21.98
CA PRO A 31 -9.59 18.08 -22.51
C PRO A 31 -10.62 18.73 -21.58
N SER A 32 -11.50 19.57 -22.13
CA SER A 32 -12.57 20.20 -21.36
C SER A 32 -13.72 19.24 -21.04
N ASP A 33 -13.64 18.00 -21.51
CA ASP A 33 -14.63 16.96 -21.33
C ASP A 33 -14.21 16.03 -20.18
N GLN A 34 -15.04 15.95 -19.14
CA GLN A 34 -14.79 15.12 -17.97
C GLN A 34 -14.63 13.65 -18.33
N ASN A 35 -15.29 13.16 -19.38
CA ASN A 35 -15.17 11.78 -19.81
C ASN A 35 -13.82 11.50 -20.47
N GLN A 36 -13.26 12.49 -21.19
CA GLN A 36 -11.92 12.37 -21.78
C GLN A 36 -10.81 12.53 -20.74
N LEU A 37 -11.05 13.35 -19.71
CA LEU A 37 -10.17 13.41 -18.53
C LEU A 37 -10.16 12.07 -17.78
N GLN A 38 -11.35 11.48 -17.59
CA GLN A 38 -11.52 10.16 -17.00
C GLN A 38 -10.82 9.10 -17.86
N GLU A 39 -10.95 9.14 -19.18
CA GLU A 39 -10.32 8.20 -20.10
C GLU A 39 -8.80 8.36 -20.14
N LEU A 40 -8.27 9.59 -20.11
CA LEU A 40 -6.82 9.83 -19.99
C LEU A 40 -6.27 9.41 -18.63
N LEU A 41 -7.01 9.64 -17.54
CA LEU A 41 -6.66 9.11 -16.22
C LEU A 41 -6.69 7.59 -16.27
N SER A 42 -7.78 6.97 -16.73
CA SER A 42 -7.92 5.51 -16.88
C SER A 42 -6.87 4.90 -17.80
N LYS A 43 -6.40 5.61 -18.84
CA LYS A 43 -5.39 5.12 -19.80
C LYS A 43 -3.96 5.32 -19.31
N ASN A 44 -3.70 6.33 -18.47
CA ASN A 44 -2.44 6.43 -17.71
C ASN A 44 -2.46 5.49 -16.48
N LEU A 45 -3.65 5.19 -15.97
CA LEU A 45 -3.95 4.12 -15.06
C LEU A 45 -4.20 2.79 -15.80
N ASP A 46 -3.98 2.61 -17.11
CA ASP A 46 -4.10 1.26 -17.72
C ASP A 46 -2.87 0.38 -17.39
N TYR A 47 -1.86 0.98 -16.73
CA TYR A 47 -0.86 0.26 -15.94
C TYR A 47 -1.43 -0.24 -14.59
N VAL A 48 -2.60 0.26 -14.20
CA VAL A 48 -3.37 -0.09 -13.01
C VAL A 48 -4.58 -0.90 -13.47
N HIS A 49 -4.63 -2.15 -13.05
CA HIS A 49 -5.79 -3.03 -13.29
C HIS A 49 -7.12 -2.29 -13.06
N LYS A 50 -8.18 -2.64 -13.81
CA LYS A 50 -9.57 -2.20 -13.56
C LYS A 50 -9.94 -2.59 -12.12
N ALA A 51 -9.57 -1.73 -11.19
CA ALA A 51 -9.65 -1.95 -9.76
C ALA A 51 -10.90 -1.23 -9.27
N ASP A 52 -11.71 -1.93 -8.49
CA ASP A 52 -12.67 -1.23 -7.65
C ASP A 52 -11.84 -0.44 -6.63
N ILE A 53 -11.85 0.89 -6.77
CA ILE A 53 -11.29 1.80 -5.77
C ILE A 53 -12.24 1.77 -4.59
N SER A 54 -12.07 0.76 -3.75
CA SER A 54 -12.82 0.53 -2.53
C SER A 54 -11.81 0.52 -1.39
N THR A 55 -11.98 1.45 -0.45
CA THR A 55 -11.17 1.46 0.75
C THR A 55 -11.77 0.51 1.78
N SER A 56 -10.98 -0.45 2.25
CA SER A 56 -11.33 -1.28 3.40
C SER A 56 -10.25 -1.14 4.44
N THR A 57 -10.65 -1.14 5.72
CA THR A 57 -9.70 -1.05 6.83
C THR A 57 -10.07 -2.06 7.91
N MET A 58 -9.06 -2.68 8.48
CA MET A 58 -9.20 -3.59 9.61
C MET A 58 -8.12 -3.33 10.64
N THR A 59 -8.48 -3.51 11.91
CA THR A 59 -7.56 -3.39 13.03
C THR A 59 -7.52 -4.70 13.79
N VAL A 60 -6.32 -5.27 13.89
CA VAL A 60 -6.03 -6.47 14.68
C VAL A 60 -5.41 -6.03 16.01
N LEU A 61 -6.09 -6.34 17.11
CA LEU A 61 -5.56 -6.13 18.45
C LEU A 61 -4.68 -7.31 18.83
N LEU A 62 -3.48 -7.05 19.34
CA LEU A 62 -2.48 -8.09 19.63
C LEU A 62 -2.34 -8.40 21.12
N ASN A 63 -3.12 -7.74 21.97
CA ASN A 63 -3.00 -7.87 23.42
C ASN A 63 -3.26 -9.31 23.90
N GLY A 64 -2.32 -9.85 24.67
CA GLY A 64 -2.39 -11.18 25.25
C GLY A 64 -1.90 -12.31 24.33
N ILE A 65 -1.39 -11.98 23.14
CA ILE A 65 -0.79 -12.97 22.25
C ILE A 65 0.66 -13.23 22.69
N SER A 66 0.99 -14.51 22.88
CA SER A 66 2.36 -14.96 23.13
C SER A 66 2.91 -15.66 21.88
N LEU A 67 4.14 -15.32 21.49
CA LEU A 67 4.81 -15.81 20.29
C LEU A 67 6.22 -16.29 20.64
N ASN A 68 6.60 -17.45 20.12
CA ASN A 68 7.97 -17.92 20.07
C ASN A 68 8.63 -17.45 18.77
N GLN A 69 9.96 -17.56 18.70
CA GLN A 69 10.70 -17.24 17.48
C GLN A 69 10.10 -17.96 16.26
N SER A 70 9.89 -17.20 15.17
CA SER A 70 9.23 -17.64 13.94
C SER A 70 7.73 -17.94 14.00
N ASP A 71 7.07 -17.82 15.15
CA ASP A 71 5.61 -17.83 15.20
C ASP A 71 5.05 -16.65 14.39
N PHE A 72 3.85 -16.84 13.83
CA PHE A 72 3.23 -15.86 12.94
C PHE A 72 1.74 -15.73 13.19
N ILE A 73 1.19 -14.60 12.76
CA ILE A 73 -0.23 -14.28 12.76
C ILE A 73 -0.62 -13.97 11.32
N LEU A 74 -1.58 -14.73 10.78
CA LEU A 74 -2.21 -14.40 9.52
C LEU A 74 -3.12 -13.19 9.75
N LEU A 75 -2.83 -12.08 9.08
CA LEU A 75 -3.57 -10.84 9.27
C LEU A 75 -4.60 -10.62 8.16
N TYR A 76 -4.29 -11.08 6.95
CA TYR A 76 -5.09 -10.82 5.77
C TYR A 76 -4.88 -11.94 4.74
N ASP A 77 -5.99 -12.42 4.17
CA ASP A 77 -6.03 -13.29 3.00
C ASP A 77 -7.25 -12.88 2.19
N SER A 78 -7.01 -12.41 0.97
CA SER A 78 -8.05 -12.03 0.02
C SER A 78 -8.07 -12.88 -1.24
N THR A 79 -7.35 -14.00 -1.26
CA THR A 79 -7.27 -14.93 -2.41
C THR A 79 -8.69 -15.24 -2.92
N PRO A 80 -8.99 -15.09 -4.23
CA PRO A 80 -8.07 -14.85 -5.35
C PRO A 80 -7.91 -13.37 -5.77
N PHE A 81 -8.38 -12.43 -4.96
CA PHE A 81 -8.32 -11.00 -5.27
C PHE A 81 -7.09 -10.38 -4.64
N ALA A 82 -6.25 -9.76 -5.46
CA ALA A 82 -5.13 -8.99 -4.96
C ALA A 82 -5.57 -7.60 -4.51
N SER A 83 -4.80 -7.05 -3.58
CA SER A 83 -5.04 -5.72 -3.01
C SER A 83 -3.79 -4.87 -3.03
N LYS A 84 -4.00 -3.56 -3.16
CA LYS A 84 -2.98 -2.54 -2.85
C LYS A 84 -3.37 -1.83 -1.58
N GLY A 85 -2.38 -1.50 -0.77
CA GLY A 85 -2.65 -0.92 0.53
C GLY A 85 -1.42 -0.57 1.33
N HIS A 86 -1.66 -0.32 2.61
CA HIS A 86 -0.63 -0.07 3.57
C HIS A 86 -0.98 -0.69 4.93
N VAL A 87 0.06 -0.91 5.72
CA VAL A 87 -0.06 -1.33 7.10
C VAL A 87 0.49 -0.23 8.00
N ALA A 88 -0.18 0.01 9.12
CA ALA A 88 0.34 0.83 10.20
C ALA A 88 0.30 0.01 11.47
N THR A 89 1.34 0.09 12.29
CA THR A 89 1.50 -0.84 13.42
C THR A 89 1.88 -0.10 14.68
N ASN A 90 1.50 -0.66 15.81
CA ASN A 90 2.03 -0.32 17.11
C ASN A 90 2.57 -1.61 17.71
N LEU A 91 3.89 -1.76 17.73
CA LEU A 91 4.58 -2.98 18.14
C LEU A 91 5.64 -2.69 19.22
N PRO A 92 6.10 -3.71 19.97
CA PRO A 92 7.26 -3.55 20.83
C PRO A 92 8.46 -3.03 20.02
N CYS A 93 9.14 -2.01 20.57
CA CYS A 93 10.41 -1.56 20.00
C CYS A 93 11.52 -2.52 20.36
N ASP A 94 12.44 -2.74 19.43
CA ASP A 94 13.80 -3.11 19.78
C ASP A 94 14.43 -1.98 20.62
N THR A 95 15.02 -2.32 21.77
CA THR A 95 15.60 -1.34 22.70
C THR A 95 16.88 -0.71 22.18
N ASP A 96 17.60 -1.42 21.32
CA ASP A 96 18.94 -1.05 20.86
C ASP A 96 18.86 -0.33 19.51
N ASN A 97 17.90 -0.73 18.65
CA ASN A 97 17.72 -0.13 17.34
C ASN A 97 16.23 -0.11 16.90
N PRO A 98 15.50 1.01 17.10
CA PRO A 98 14.10 1.11 16.67
C PRO A 98 13.90 1.02 15.15
N TYR A 99 14.95 1.15 14.34
CA TYR A 99 14.89 0.96 12.89
C TYR A 99 14.94 -0.51 12.46
N ASN A 100 15.15 -1.43 13.41
CA ASN A 100 15.11 -2.87 13.18
C ASN A 100 13.92 -3.48 13.94
N PRO A 101 12.75 -3.63 13.30
CA PRO A 101 11.56 -4.14 13.98
C PRO A 101 11.74 -5.60 14.41
N LEU A 102 11.18 -5.97 15.57
CA LEU A 102 11.16 -7.36 16.05
C LEU A 102 10.18 -8.27 15.26
N PHE A 103 9.54 -7.72 14.25
CA PHE A 103 8.52 -8.37 13.44
C PHE A 103 8.74 -8.10 11.96
N ASN A 104 8.65 -9.15 11.16
CA ASN A 104 8.57 -9.04 9.70
C ASN A 104 7.12 -9.08 9.26
N PHE A 105 6.75 -8.17 8.36
CA PHE A 105 5.55 -8.35 7.56
C PHE A 105 5.91 -9.12 6.31
N LEU A 106 5.33 -10.30 6.13
CA LEU A 106 5.43 -11.05 4.89
C LEU A 106 4.20 -10.75 4.05
N VAL A 107 4.42 -10.35 2.80
CA VAL A 107 3.35 -10.04 1.84
C VAL A 107 3.62 -10.75 0.52
N GLY A 108 2.56 -11.05 -0.24
CA GLY A 108 2.68 -11.68 -1.54
C GLY A 108 1.43 -12.49 -1.89
N ARG A 109 1.61 -13.49 -2.74
CA ARG A 109 0.58 -14.51 -3.02
C ARG A 109 1.10 -15.84 -2.54
N ALA A 110 0.42 -16.49 -1.61
CA ALA A 110 0.87 -17.77 -1.07
C ALA A 110 1.18 -18.78 -2.20
N PRO A 111 2.27 -19.56 -2.09
CA PRO A 111 3.27 -19.60 -1.01
C PRO A 111 4.41 -18.57 -1.17
N ASP A 112 4.39 -17.74 -2.22
CA ASP A 112 5.44 -16.79 -2.57
C ASP A 112 5.28 -15.47 -1.79
N LEU A 113 5.77 -15.46 -0.55
CA LEU A 113 5.77 -14.29 0.34
C LEU A 113 7.17 -13.72 0.52
N PHE A 114 7.27 -12.39 0.61
CA PHE A 114 8.52 -11.66 0.85
C PHE A 114 8.38 -10.66 1.99
N VAL A 115 9.50 -10.28 2.59
CA VAL A 115 9.53 -9.29 3.66
C VAL A 115 9.24 -7.90 3.09
N MET A 116 8.16 -7.27 3.54
CA MET A 116 7.82 -5.89 3.22
C MET A 116 8.70 -4.93 4.04
N PRO A 117 9.35 -3.94 3.40
CA PRO A 117 10.06 -2.88 4.11
C PRO A 117 9.11 -2.05 4.97
N LEU A 118 9.54 -1.75 6.21
CA LEU A 118 8.81 -0.91 7.15
C LEU A 118 9.58 0.39 7.40
N GLY A 119 8.86 1.51 7.35
CA GLY A 119 9.35 2.81 7.78
C GLY A 119 9.01 3.07 9.25
N TYR A 120 10.02 3.39 10.05
CA TYR A 120 9.86 3.83 11.45
C TYR A 120 9.33 5.27 11.51
N ILE A 121 8.33 5.52 12.36
CA ILE A 121 7.75 6.85 12.58
C ILE A 121 8.13 7.36 13.97
N GLU A 122 9.22 8.12 14.03
CA GLU A 122 9.80 8.60 15.30
C GLU A 122 8.84 9.47 16.12
N GLN A 123 8.05 10.32 15.48
CA GLN A 123 7.24 11.36 16.13
C GLN A 123 6.14 10.82 17.05
N ILE A 124 5.73 9.57 16.83
CA ILE A 124 4.66 8.90 17.58
C ILE A 124 5.14 7.57 18.20
N SER A 125 6.45 7.36 18.21
CA SER A 125 7.09 6.21 18.82
C SER A 125 7.70 6.57 20.18
N ASN A 126 7.89 5.54 21.00
CA ASN A 126 8.57 5.61 22.27
C ASN A 126 9.55 4.42 22.35
N PRO A 127 10.79 4.61 21.87
CA PRO A 127 11.84 3.57 21.88
C PRO A 127 11.94 2.85 23.23
N GLY A 128 12.08 1.53 23.19
CA GLY A 128 12.05 0.65 24.36
C GLY A 128 10.67 0.38 24.97
N LYS A 129 9.59 0.96 24.42
CA LYS A 129 8.21 0.62 24.79
C LYS A 129 7.37 0.23 23.58
N MET A 130 7.15 1.18 22.67
CA MET A 130 6.25 1.00 21.54
C MET A 130 6.70 1.81 20.34
N CYS A 131 6.84 1.14 19.20
CA CYS A 131 7.30 1.72 17.96
C CYS A 131 6.18 1.64 16.94
N VAL A 132 6.04 2.73 16.20
CA VAL A 132 5.10 2.82 15.10
C VAL A 132 5.85 2.63 13.80
N TYR A 133 5.39 1.65 13.03
CA TYR A 133 5.91 1.36 11.70
C TYR A 133 4.82 1.44 10.66
N HIS A 134 5.20 1.87 9.46
CA HIS A 134 4.32 1.93 8.30
C HIS A 134 4.96 1.23 7.10
N GLY A 135 4.20 0.39 6.41
CA GLY A 135 4.63 -0.32 5.20
C GLY A 135 3.56 -0.23 4.12
N GLN A 136 3.96 -0.37 2.87
CA GLN A 136 3.07 -0.31 1.70
C GLN A 136 3.24 -1.57 0.86
N PHE A 137 2.14 -2.11 0.33
CA PHE A 137 2.13 -3.34 -0.47
C PHE A 137 1.24 -3.21 -1.71
N GLY A 138 1.45 -4.11 -2.68
CA GLY A 138 0.71 -4.14 -3.95
C GLY A 138 1.18 -3.11 -4.98
N PHE A 139 2.28 -2.38 -4.72
CA PHE A 139 2.94 -1.50 -5.69
C PHE A 139 3.98 -2.30 -6.50
N GLY A 140 3.51 -3.25 -7.29
CA GLY A 140 4.36 -4.20 -8.02
C GLY A 140 3.64 -5.52 -8.19
N ASP A 141 4.21 -6.59 -7.65
CA ASP A 141 3.57 -7.90 -7.66
C ASP A 141 2.23 -7.88 -6.91
N PRO A 142 1.21 -8.60 -7.40
CA PRO A 142 -0.08 -8.69 -6.71
C PRO A 142 0.09 -9.30 -5.30
N VAL A 143 -0.67 -8.79 -4.33
CA VAL A 143 -0.64 -9.26 -2.94
C VAL A 143 -2.03 -9.70 -2.52
N THR A 144 -2.16 -10.95 -2.09
CA THR A 144 -3.37 -11.54 -1.50
C THR A 144 -3.23 -11.78 0.00
N ASP A 145 -1.99 -11.96 0.46
CA ASP A 145 -1.69 -12.39 1.81
C ASP A 145 -0.84 -11.37 2.56
N VAL A 146 -1.17 -11.12 3.83
CA VAL A 146 -0.33 -10.37 4.78
C VAL A 146 -0.20 -11.16 6.07
N VAL A 147 1.05 -11.43 6.46
CA VAL A 147 1.40 -12.20 7.66
C VAL A 147 2.34 -11.37 8.52
N LEU A 148 2.06 -11.31 9.83
CA LEU A 148 2.98 -10.79 10.82
C LEU A 148 3.79 -11.94 11.42
N LYS A 149 5.10 -11.95 11.21
CA LYS A 149 6.00 -12.98 11.74
C LYS A 149 6.93 -12.40 12.80
N TYR A 150 7.00 -13.05 13.96
CA TYR A 150 7.95 -12.68 15.00
C TYR A 150 9.36 -13.17 14.67
N VAL A 151 10.35 -12.29 14.76
CA VAL A 151 11.75 -12.57 14.41
C VAL A 151 12.74 -12.26 15.52
N GLY A 152 12.26 -11.95 16.73
CA GLY A 152 13.12 -11.86 17.91
C GLY A 152 13.61 -13.22 18.39
N ASP A 153 14.64 -13.20 19.24
CA ASP A 153 15.33 -14.40 19.71
C ASP A 153 14.60 -15.10 20.86
N ASP A 154 14.01 -14.33 21.78
CA ASP A 154 13.32 -14.86 22.97
C ASP A 154 11.79 -14.82 22.80
N PRO A 155 11.01 -15.72 23.43
CA PRO A 155 9.56 -15.62 23.39
C PRO A 155 9.04 -14.28 23.91
N ILE A 156 8.03 -13.73 23.24
CA ILE A 156 7.42 -12.45 23.59
C ILE A 156 5.95 -12.64 23.96
N THR A 157 5.47 -11.84 24.91
CA THR A 157 4.04 -11.66 25.16
C THR A 157 3.67 -10.22 24.89
N LEU A 158 2.74 -10.02 23.96
CA LEU A 158 2.32 -8.71 23.51
C LEU A 158 1.34 -8.11 24.51
N GLY A 159 1.81 -7.14 25.28
CA GLY A 159 0.97 -6.31 26.13
C GLY A 159 0.22 -5.25 25.32
N GLY A 160 -0.93 -4.78 25.80
CA GLY A 160 -1.59 -3.62 25.23
C GLY A 160 -0.69 -2.38 25.31
N PRO A 161 -0.79 -1.43 24.34
CA PRO A 161 -1.83 -1.33 23.31
C PRO A 161 -1.36 -1.79 21.90
N HIS A 162 -0.58 -2.87 21.79
CA HIS A 162 -0.08 -3.33 20.49
C HIS A 162 -1.20 -3.73 19.52
N SER A 163 -1.06 -3.28 18.28
CA SER A 163 -2.06 -3.48 17.23
C SER A 163 -1.46 -3.35 15.84
N VAL A 164 -2.15 -3.90 14.85
CA VAL A 164 -1.87 -3.72 13.43
C VAL A 164 -3.13 -3.22 12.75
N VAL A 165 -2.97 -2.20 11.91
CA VAL A 165 -4.02 -1.66 11.05
C VAL A 165 -3.62 -1.97 9.61
N ILE A 166 -4.52 -2.58 8.86
CA ILE A 166 -4.37 -2.83 7.42
C ILE A 166 -5.43 -2.01 6.71
N SER A 167 -5.01 -1.22 5.74
CA SER A 167 -5.89 -0.45 4.88
C SER A 167 -5.60 -0.79 3.42
N THR A 168 -6.60 -1.31 2.72
CA THR A 168 -6.56 -1.59 1.28
C THR A 168 -7.34 -0.53 0.54
N HIS A 169 -6.87 -0.14 -0.64
CA HIS A 169 -7.46 0.95 -1.44
C HIS A 169 -7.98 0.45 -2.81
N GLU A 170 -7.49 -0.70 -3.25
CA GLU A 170 -7.79 -1.28 -4.55
C GLU A 170 -7.92 -2.78 -4.40
N TYR A 171 -8.86 -3.36 -5.15
CA TYR A 171 -9.07 -4.80 -5.27
C TYR A 171 -9.20 -5.17 -6.73
N TYR A 172 -8.50 -6.24 -7.16
CA TYR A 172 -8.58 -6.74 -8.52
C TYR A 172 -8.24 -8.23 -8.58
N LYS A 173 -8.75 -8.95 -9.59
CA LYS A 173 -8.31 -10.31 -9.87
C LYS A 173 -7.00 -10.26 -10.68
N PRO A 174 -5.89 -10.85 -10.21
CA PRO A 174 -4.68 -10.94 -11.00
C PRO A 174 -4.90 -11.68 -12.32
N SER A 175 -4.12 -11.35 -13.36
CA SER A 175 -4.17 -12.05 -14.65
C SER A 175 -3.55 -13.45 -14.62
N THR A 176 -2.73 -13.73 -13.61
CA THR A 176 -2.11 -15.03 -13.35
C THR A 176 -2.64 -15.58 -12.03
N GLU A 177 -3.00 -16.87 -12.02
CA GLU A 177 -3.38 -17.54 -10.79
C GLU A 177 -2.17 -17.68 -9.86
N SER A 178 -2.41 -17.63 -8.55
CA SER A 178 -1.39 -18.00 -7.56
C SER A 178 -1.19 -19.51 -7.54
N LEU A 179 -0.04 -19.99 -7.05
CA LEU A 179 0.18 -21.42 -6.83
C LEU A 179 -0.88 -22.00 -5.87
N GLN A 180 -1.29 -21.21 -4.87
CA GLN A 180 -2.36 -21.62 -3.95
C GLN A 180 -3.70 -21.81 -4.68
N GLU A 181 -4.08 -20.90 -5.58
CA GLU A 181 -5.29 -21.04 -6.40
C GLU A 181 -5.24 -22.28 -7.29
N LEU A 182 -4.08 -22.55 -7.91
CA LEU A 182 -3.88 -23.75 -8.73
C LEU A 182 -4.09 -25.04 -7.93
N GLN A 183 -3.63 -25.10 -6.68
CA GLN A 183 -3.84 -26.25 -5.80
C GLN A 183 -5.33 -26.52 -5.50
N HIS A 184 -6.15 -25.46 -5.38
CA HIS A 184 -7.59 -25.62 -5.14
C HIS A 184 -8.34 -26.10 -6.40
N ASN A 185 -7.85 -25.75 -7.58
CA ASN A 185 -8.39 -26.20 -8.86
C ASN A 185 -8.05 -27.67 -9.18
N ASP A 186 -6.97 -28.21 -8.60
CA ASP A 186 -6.51 -29.59 -8.82
C ASP A 186 -7.26 -30.67 -7.99
N THR A 187 -8.42 -30.32 -7.41
CA THR A 187 -9.25 -31.27 -6.64
C THR A 187 -10.06 -32.26 -7.51
N SER A 188 -9.75 -32.37 -8.80
CA SER A 188 -10.27 -33.42 -9.70
C SER A 188 -9.33 -34.63 -9.77
N HIS A 189 -9.23 -35.38 -8.67
CA HIS A 189 -8.67 -36.74 -8.66
C HIS A 189 -9.59 -37.70 -7.90
#